data_AF-A0A1I0W202-F1
#
_entry.id   AF-A0A1I0W202-F1
#
_cell.length_a   1.000
_cell.length_b   1.000
_cell.length_c   1.000
_cell.angle_alpha   90.00
_cell.angle_beta   90.00
_cell.angle_gamma   90.00
#
_symmetry.space_group_name_H-M   'P 1'
#
loop_
_entity.id
_entity.type
_entity.pdbx_description
1 polymer ?
#
loop_
_entity_poly.entity_id
_entity_poly.type
_entity_poly.pdbx_seq_one_letter_code
_entity_poly.pdbx_strand_id
1 'polypeptide(L)'
;MSGWRATKALAAFEFKRDWLGLVFTALFALYAGTIISALVDDRFSNSDMSRYMSGMADWLYTFTIPVFGCAMNRTIFAYWRGDVFTKRLSHWRTMPIPVARMASARMLLAAAAMAVVVAIFFISQYWLAPALRDRVSPGEWAAAAAIWYCYGLVMNAVYLYLEMGFDGKTYVKAYMTICPALGLIVAVLAWQGISLVGELLDTVREAPVLLPVVAAAIAAFALYGMRRAIVKRLERRSYSF
;
A
#
# COMPACT_ATOMS: atom_id res chain seq x y z
N MET A 1 11.83 13.51 27.01
CA MET A 1 11.25 13.99 25.73
C MET A 1 9.86 13.40 25.54
N SER A 2 8.83 14.20 25.22
CA SER A 2 7.48 13.66 24.99
C SER A 2 7.50 12.65 23.85
N GLY A 3 6.79 11.52 24.00
CA GLY A 3 6.93 10.37 23.09
C GLY A 3 6.65 10.68 21.62
N TRP A 4 5.77 11.65 21.35
CA TRP A 4 5.44 12.14 20.03
C TRP A 4 6.59 12.87 19.32
N ARG A 5 7.38 13.65 20.05
CA ARG A 5 8.56 14.35 19.48
C ARG A 5 9.63 13.37 19.05
N ALA A 6 9.83 12.29 19.81
CA ALA A 6 10.77 11.22 19.45
C ALA A 6 10.32 10.47 18.19
N THR A 7 9.02 10.14 18.08
CA THR A 7 8.45 9.48 16.89
C THR A 7 8.59 10.36 15.64
N LYS A 8 8.28 11.66 15.75
CA LYS A 8 8.44 12.61 14.62
C LYS A 8 9.90 12.79 14.20
N ALA A 9 10.82 12.93 15.17
CA ALA A 9 12.24 13.09 14.87
C ALA A 9 12.82 11.85 14.18
N LEU A 10 12.44 10.64 14.63
CA LEU A 10 12.85 9.38 14.01
C LEU A 10 12.30 9.26 12.58
N ALA A 11 11.02 9.58 12.38
CA ALA A 11 10.42 9.57 11.05
C ALA A 11 11.11 10.57 10.11
N ALA A 12 11.42 11.79 10.58
CA ALA A 12 12.13 12.78 9.78
C ALA A 12 13.56 12.33 9.40
N PHE A 13 14.26 11.65 10.29
CA PHE A 13 15.58 11.09 10.02
C PHE A 13 15.51 9.97 8.96
N GLU A 14 14.57 9.05 9.09
CA GLU A 14 14.35 7.98 8.09
C GLU A 14 13.94 8.55 6.74
N PHE A 15 13.07 9.57 6.72
CA PHE A 15 12.65 10.23 5.49
C PHE A 15 13.83 10.84 4.74
N LYS A 16 14.75 11.52 5.43
CA LYS A 16 15.97 12.07 4.81
C LYS A 16 16.91 10.99 4.29
N ARG A 17 16.93 9.81 4.90
CA ARG A 17 17.77 8.70 4.42
C ARG A 17 17.15 8.02 3.19
N ASP A 18 15.83 7.89 3.17
CA ASP A 18 15.11 7.11 2.16
C ASP A 18 14.43 7.97 1.08
N TRP A 19 14.73 9.28 1.03
CA TRP A 19 14.09 10.25 0.12
C TRP A 19 14.23 9.87 -1.36
N LEU A 20 15.39 9.36 -1.78
CA LEU A 20 15.61 8.87 -3.15
C LEU A 20 14.66 7.72 -3.47
N GLY A 21 14.44 6.81 -2.52
CA GLY A 21 13.52 5.69 -2.71
C GLY A 21 12.07 6.16 -2.86
N LEU A 22 11.68 7.23 -2.15
CA LEU A 22 10.37 7.85 -2.32
C LEU A 22 10.22 8.52 -3.68
N VAL A 23 11.26 9.18 -4.19
CA VAL A 23 11.24 9.77 -5.55
C VAL A 23 11.07 8.67 -6.60
N PHE A 24 11.81 7.56 -6.49
CA PHE A 24 11.64 6.43 -7.41
C PHE A 24 10.25 5.79 -7.30
N THR A 25 9.71 5.63 -6.09
CA THR A 25 8.33 5.13 -5.91
C THR A 25 7.31 6.09 -6.51
N ALA A 26 7.49 7.41 -6.37
CA ALA A 26 6.62 8.41 -6.98
C ALA A 26 6.68 8.40 -8.51
N LEU A 27 7.88 8.27 -9.10
CA LEU A 27 8.06 8.11 -10.55
C LEU A 27 7.42 6.82 -11.05
N PHE A 28 7.59 5.72 -10.32
CA PHE A 28 6.96 4.45 -10.63
C PHE A 28 5.42 4.55 -10.56
N ALA A 29 4.89 5.27 -9.58
CA ALA A 29 3.44 5.51 -9.49
C ALA A 29 2.91 6.39 -10.61
N LEU A 30 3.67 7.40 -11.06
CA LEU A 30 3.31 8.17 -12.24
C LEU A 30 3.28 7.28 -13.49
N TYR A 31 4.31 6.47 -13.70
CA TYR A 31 4.38 5.51 -14.82
C TYR A 31 3.23 4.49 -14.78
N ALA A 32 3.00 3.86 -13.62
CA ALA A 32 1.90 2.91 -13.46
C ALA A 32 0.54 3.59 -13.64
N GLY A 33 0.38 4.81 -13.11
CA GLY A 33 -0.82 5.62 -13.29
C GLY A 33 -1.10 5.92 -14.76
N THR A 34 -0.08 6.29 -15.53
CA THR A 34 -0.22 6.56 -16.98
C THR A 34 -0.55 5.33 -17.81
N ILE A 35 -0.06 4.14 -17.43
CA ILE A 35 -0.37 2.91 -18.15
C ILE A 35 -1.78 2.44 -17.79
N ILE A 36 -2.10 2.47 -16.50
CA ILE A 36 -3.40 2.01 -16.01
C ILE A 36 -4.50 2.99 -16.43
N SER A 37 -4.21 4.28 -16.64
CA SER A 37 -5.20 5.25 -17.12
C SER A 37 -5.79 4.86 -18.48
N ALA A 38 -4.98 4.32 -19.40
CA ALA A 38 -5.49 3.83 -20.67
C ALA A 38 -6.48 2.66 -20.48
N LEU A 39 -6.19 1.78 -19.51
CA LEU A 39 -7.04 0.64 -19.18
C LEU A 39 -8.35 1.08 -18.50
N VAL A 40 -8.29 2.15 -17.70
CA VAL A 40 -9.47 2.77 -17.08
C VAL A 40 -10.30 3.50 -18.14
N ASP A 41 -9.66 4.22 -19.07
CA ASP A 41 -10.35 4.95 -20.13
C ASP A 41 -11.06 4.01 -21.12
N ASP A 42 -10.44 2.89 -21.47
CA ASP A 42 -11.05 1.85 -22.31
C ASP A 42 -12.32 1.29 -21.66
N ARG A 43 -12.31 1.09 -20.35
CA ARG A 43 -13.49 0.65 -19.58
C ARG A 43 -14.65 1.63 -19.67
N PHE A 44 -14.36 2.93 -19.65
CA PHE A 44 -15.39 3.96 -19.70
C PHE A 44 -15.76 4.38 -21.12
N SER A 45 -14.97 4.04 -22.13
CA SER A 45 -15.32 4.31 -23.53
C SER A 45 -16.08 3.13 -24.15
N ASN A 46 -15.68 1.89 -23.87
CA ASN A 46 -16.23 0.68 -24.46
C ASN A 46 -17.03 -0.15 -23.44
N SER A 47 -18.34 -0.32 -23.67
CA SER A 47 -19.21 -1.16 -22.83
C SER A 47 -18.91 -2.66 -22.95
N ASP A 48 -18.23 -3.07 -24.01
CA ASP A 48 -17.92 -4.47 -24.33
C ASP A 48 -16.47 -4.84 -23.97
N MET A 49 -15.88 -4.16 -22.99
CA MET A 49 -14.56 -4.51 -22.51
C MET A 49 -14.54 -5.96 -22.05
N SER A 50 -13.67 -6.76 -22.66
CA SER A 50 -13.62 -8.20 -22.37
C SER A 50 -13.39 -8.44 -20.88
N ARG A 51 -14.04 -9.48 -20.33
CA ARG A 51 -13.88 -9.89 -18.92
C ARG A 51 -12.42 -10.10 -18.52
N TYR A 52 -11.57 -10.43 -19.49
CA TYR A 52 -10.13 -10.56 -19.31
C TYR A 52 -9.47 -9.21 -19.01
N MET A 53 -9.79 -8.15 -19.76
CA MET A 53 -9.18 -6.83 -19.55
C MET A 53 -9.68 -6.16 -18.27
N SER A 54 -10.95 -6.35 -17.89
CA SER A 54 -11.45 -5.86 -16.59
C SER A 54 -10.76 -6.56 -15.41
N GLY A 55 -10.63 -7.89 -15.47
CA GLY A 55 -9.89 -8.65 -14.47
C GLY A 55 -8.41 -8.26 -14.37
N MET A 56 -7.78 -7.96 -15.51
CA MET A 56 -6.40 -7.46 -15.55
C MET A 56 -6.27 -6.08 -14.88
N ALA A 57 -7.22 -5.17 -15.10
CA ALA A 57 -7.24 -3.88 -14.43
C ALA A 57 -7.37 -4.04 -12.91
N ASP A 58 -8.33 -4.85 -12.46
CA ASP A 58 -8.54 -5.11 -11.03
C ASP A 58 -7.31 -5.75 -10.38
N TRP A 59 -6.62 -6.63 -11.10
CA TRP A 59 -5.39 -7.25 -10.62
C TRP A 59 -4.27 -6.22 -10.45
N LEU A 60 -4.10 -5.35 -11.45
CA LEU A 60 -3.11 -4.27 -11.40
C LEU A 60 -3.38 -3.32 -10.24
N TYR A 61 -4.63 -2.93 -9.98
CA TYR A 61 -4.98 -2.09 -8.83
C TYR A 61 -4.67 -2.80 -7.50
N THR A 62 -5.14 -4.04 -7.36
CA THR A 62 -5.00 -4.83 -6.14
C THR A 62 -3.53 -5.09 -5.78
N PHE A 63 -2.67 -5.26 -6.80
CA PHE A 63 -1.24 -5.48 -6.63
C PHE A 63 -0.43 -4.19 -6.45
N THR A 64 -0.69 -3.17 -7.27
CA THR A 64 0.16 -1.97 -7.32
C THR A 64 -0.03 -1.08 -6.08
N ILE A 65 -1.27 -0.96 -5.58
CA ILE A 65 -1.57 -0.08 -4.45
C ILE A 65 -0.80 -0.45 -3.18
N PRO A 66 -0.76 -1.72 -2.73
CA PRO A 66 0.06 -2.12 -1.59
C PRO A 66 1.56 -1.88 -1.80
N VAL A 67 2.05 -2.00 -3.04
CA VAL A 67 3.47 -1.81 -3.38
C VAL A 67 3.90 -0.36 -3.19
N PHE A 68 3.01 0.61 -3.41
CA PHE A 68 3.30 2.04 -3.15
C PHE A 68 3.60 2.35 -1.68
N GLY A 69 3.16 1.47 -0.78
CA GLY A 69 3.51 1.51 0.63
C GLY A 69 4.96 1.20 0.95
N CYS A 70 5.66 0.52 0.04
CA CYS A 70 7.04 0.09 0.16
C CYS A 70 7.95 1.02 -0.64
N ALA A 71 8.71 1.89 0.04
CA ALA A 71 9.68 2.77 -0.62
C ALA A 71 10.75 1.94 -1.36
N MET A 72 10.92 2.15 -2.66
CA MET A 72 11.90 1.42 -3.49
C MET A 72 13.33 1.84 -3.11
N ASN A 73 13.91 1.18 -2.11
CA ASN A 73 15.29 1.40 -1.68
C ASN A 73 16.18 0.21 -2.08
N ARG A 74 17.47 0.48 -2.33
CA ARG A 74 18.51 -0.52 -2.64
C ARG A 74 18.59 -1.64 -1.58
N THR A 75 18.30 -1.30 -0.32
CA THR A 75 18.23 -2.24 0.79
C THR A 75 17.10 -3.25 0.65
N ILE A 76 15.96 -2.85 0.08
CA ILE A 76 14.84 -3.75 -0.20
C ILE A 76 15.25 -4.70 -1.34
N PHE A 77 15.82 -4.22 -2.45
CA PHE A 77 16.26 -5.11 -3.53
C PHE A 77 17.35 -6.14 -3.14
N ALA A 78 18.00 -5.95 -1.99
CA ALA A 78 18.99 -6.88 -1.45
C ALA A 78 18.41 -7.93 -0.46
N TYR A 79 17.11 -7.89 -0.11
CA TYR A 79 16.53 -8.80 0.89
C TYR A 79 16.65 -10.28 0.53
N TRP A 80 16.73 -10.60 -0.77
CA TRP A 80 16.81 -11.99 -1.23
C TRP A 80 18.23 -12.56 -1.06
N ARG A 81 19.25 -11.68 -1.07
CA ARG A 81 20.66 -12.04 -0.97
C ARG A 81 21.20 -12.02 0.48
N GLY A 82 20.50 -11.39 1.42
CA GLY A 82 20.96 -11.33 2.80
C GLY A 82 19.91 -10.83 3.78
N ASP A 83 20.19 -11.02 5.07
CA ASP A 83 19.28 -10.62 6.15
C ASP A 83 19.43 -9.14 6.53
N VAL A 84 19.02 -8.28 5.62
CA VAL A 84 19.09 -6.82 5.78
C VAL A 84 18.16 -6.34 6.91
N PHE A 85 17.01 -6.99 7.08
CA PHE A 85 16.03 -6.62 8.10
C PHE A 85 16.52 -6.91 9.51
N THR A 86 17.13 -8.07 9.76
CA THR A 86 17.70 -8.38 11.07
C THR A 86 18.88 -7.49 11.42
N LYS A 87 19.76 -7.17 10.46
CA LYS A 87 20.86 -6.22 10.68
C LYS A 87 20.37 -4.81 11.01
N ARG A 88 19.32 -4.35 10.33
CA ARG A 88 18.72 -3.03 10.62
C ARG A 88 18.07 -3.02 12.00
N LEU A 89 17.40 -4.11 12.36
CA LEU A 89 16.70 -4.22 13.64
C LEU A 89 17.66 -4.38 14.83
N SER A 90 18.81 -5.05 14.66
CA SER A 90 19.86 -5.13 15.68
C SER A 90 20.48 -3.76 15.93
N HIS A 91 20.74 -2.98 14.87
CA HIS A 91 21.21 -1.60 15.00
C HIS A 91 20.19 -0.70 15.71
N TRP A 92 18.89 -0.86 15.44
CA TRP A 92 17.86 -0.09 16.14
C TRP A 92 17.72 -0.44 17.63
N ARG A 93 18.09 -1.66 18.03
CA ARG A 93 18.10 -2.07 19.44
C ARG A 93 19.27 -1.50 20.25
N THR A 94 20.33 -1.01 19.62
CA THR A 94 21.38 -0.28 20.34
C THR A 94 20.96 1.14 20.70
N MET A 95 19.87 1.65 20.10
CA MET A 95 19.31 2.95 20.42
C MET A 95 18.36 2.84 21.64
N PRO A 96 18.34 3.83 22.54
CA PRO A 96 17.45 3.85 23.70
C PRO A 96 16.01 4.24 23.31
N ILE A 97 15.41 3.52 22.36
CA ILE A 97 14.08 3.80 21.83
C ILE A 97 13.16 2.60 22.09
N PRO A 98 11.97 2.80 22.71
CA PRO A 98 11.01 1.71 22.88
C PRO A 98 10.57 1.11 21.55
N VAL A 99 10.51 -0.22 21.49
CA VAL A 99 10.10 -1.00 20.31
C VAL A 99 8.75 -0.56 19.74
N ALA A 100 7.78 -0.27 20.62
CA ALA A 100 6.47 0.22 20.21
C ALA A 100 6.53 1.57 19.46
N ARG A 101 7.51 2.42 19.77
CA ARG A 101 7.69 3.71 19.09
C ARG A 101 8.35 3.55 17.73
N MET A 102 9.25 2.57 17.58
CA MET A 102 9.85 2.24 16.28
C MET A 102 8.80 1.71 15.31
N ALA A 103 7.97 0.76 15.76
CA ALA A 103 6.86 0.25 14.95
C ALA A 103 5.91 1.38 14.53
N SER A 104 5.52 2.25 15.47
CA SER A 104 4.58 3.35 15.18
C SER A 104 5.19 4.41 14.26
N ALA A 105 6.48 4.74 14.41
CA ALA A 105 7.17 5.69 13.52
C ALA A 105 7.21 5.19 12.08
N ARG A 106 7.50 3.90 11.91
CA ARG A 106 7.61 3.28 10.60
C ARG A 106 6.25 3.14 9.92
N MET A 107 5.20 2.77 10.65
CA MET A 107 3.83 2.76 10.13
C MET A 107 3.40 4.16 9.67
N LEU A 108 3.71 5.19 10.47
CA LEU A 108 3.37 6.58 10.12
C LEU A 108 4.12 7.05 8.87
N LEU A 109 5.41 6.74 8.75
CA LEU A 109 6.22 7.09 7.59
C LEU A 109 5.72 6.38 6.32
N ALA A 110 5.41 5.08 6.43
CA ALA A 110 4.87 4.31 5.32
C ALA A 110 3.48 4.83 4.88
N ALA A 111 2.61 5.17 5.83
CA ALA A 111 1.30 5.78 5.55
C ALA A 111 1.43 7.16 4.87
N ALA A 112 2.30 8.04 5.39
CA ALA A 112 2.53 9.36 4.81
C ALA A 112 3.12 9.29 3.40
N ALA A 113 4.11 8.41 3.18
CA ALA A 113 4.68 8.16 1.85
C ALA A 113 3.60 7.65 0.88
N MET A 114 2.82 6.67 1.33
CA MET A 114 1.76 6.08 0.53
C MET A 114 0.69 7.11 0.15
N ALA A 115 0.32 8.03 1.06
CA ALA A 115 -0.66 9.07 0.76
C ALA A 115 -0.23 9.95 -0.43
N VAL A 116 1.05 10.35 -0.46
CA VAL A 116 1.61 11.13 -1.57
C VAL A 116 1.61 10.33 -2.87
N VAL A 117 2.05 9.07 -2.81
CA VAL A 117 2.19 8.21 -4.00
C VAL A 117 0.82 7.85 -4.58
N VAL A 118 -0.15 7.49 -3.74
CA VAL A 118 -1.54 7.21 -4.15
C VAL A 118 -2.19 8.47 -4.74
N ALA A 119 -1.96 9.64 -4.16
CA ALA A 119 -2.47 10.89 -4.73
C ALA A 119 -1.93 11.12 -6.15
N ILE A 120 -0.62 10.96 -6.36
CA ILE A 120 0.00 11.07 -7.70
C ILE A 120 -0.62 10.06 -8.67
N PHE A 121 -0.79 8.82 -8.24
CA PHE A 121 -1.38 7.75 -9.05
C PHE A 121 -2.81 8.10 -9.51
N PHE A 122 -3.72 8.41 -8.59
CA PHE A 122 -5.12 8.71 -8.91
C PHE A 122 -5.29 10.03 -9.68
N ILE A 123 -4.48 11.05 -9.37
CA ILE A 123 -4.49 12.32 -10.10
C ILE A 123 -4.04 12.06 -11.54
N SER A 124 -2.94 11.34 -11.76
CA SER A 124 -2.46 11.06 -13.13
C SER A 124 -3.51 10.34 -13.97
N GLN A 125 -4.25 9.40 -13.37
CA GLN A 125 -5.34 8.69 -14.05
C GLN A 125 -6.50 9.61 -14.42
N TYR A 126 -6.93 10.48 -13.50
CA TYR A 126 -8.02 11.41 -13.76
C TYR A 126 -7.70 12.41 -14.88
N TRP A 127 -6.44 12.86 -14.95
CA TRP A 127 -6.01 13.78 -16.00
C TRP A 127 -5.88 13.14 -17.38
N LEU A 128 -5.49 11.86 -17.44
CA LEU A 128 -5.17 11.16 -18.69
C LEU A 128 -6.33 10.34 -19.25
N ALA A 129 -7.38 10.06 -18.47
CA ALA A 129 -8.56 9.31 -18.91
C ALA A 129 -9.75 10.25 -19.18
N PRO A 130 -9.96 10.74 -20.42
CA PRO A 130 -11.10 11.60 -20.75
C PRO A 130 -12.46 10.93 -20.51
N ALA A 131 -12.65 9.66 -20.89
CA ALA A 131 -13.91 8.95 -20.71
C ALA A 131 -14.28 8.75 -19.23
N LEU A 132 -13.26 8.66 -18.36
CA LEU A 132 -13.47 8.67 -16.91
C LEU A 132 -14.04 10.01 -16.44
N ARG A 133 -13.48 11.13 -16.91
CA ARG A 133 -13.93 12.49 -16.52
C ARG A 133 -15.35 12.79 -16.97
N ASP A 134 -15.78 12.23 -18.10
CA ASP A 134 -17.13 12.41 -18.62
C ASP A 134 -18.18 11.66 -17.79
N ARG A 135 -17.78 10.59 -17.10
CA ARG A 135 -18.71 9.69 -16.39
C ARG A 135 -18.62 9.77 -14.87
N VAL A 136 -17.49 10.18 -14.31
CA VAL A 136 -17.23 10.13 -12.87
C VAL A 136 -16.82 11.52 -12.38
N SER A 137 -17.52 12.01 -11.36
CA SER A 137 -17.19 13.30 -10.77
C SER A 137 -15.82 13.25 -10.05
N PRO A 138 -15.09 14.38 -9.96
CA PRO A 138 -13.84 14.41 -9.19
C PRO A 138 -14.01 13.96 -7.73
N GLY A 139 -15.20 14.21 -7.15
CA GLY A 139 -15.54 13.81 -5.77
C GLY A 139 -15.70 12.30 -5.61
N GLU A 140 -16.41 11.63 -6.53
CA GLU A 140 -16.54 10.17 -6.57
C GLU A 140 -15.17 9.50 -6.74
N TRP A 141 -14.35 10.04 -7.64
CA TRP A 141 -13.00 9.50 -7.86
C TRP A 141 -12.09 9.68 -6.63
N ALA A 142 -12.20 10.82 -5.94
CA ALA A 142 -11.48 11.05 -4.68
C ALA A 142 -11.95 10.10 -3.55
N ALA A 143 -13.26 9.81 -3.47
CA ALA A 143 -13.80 8.84 -2.53
C ALA A 143 -13.30 7.41 -2.82
N ALA A 144 -13.27 7.01 -4.10
CA ALA A 144 -12.68 5.74 -4.50
C ALA A 144 -11.18 5.67 -4.17
N ALA A 145 -10.43 6.75 -4.41
CA ALA A 145 -9.02 6.85 -4.04
C ALA A 145 -8.80 6.69 -2.53
N ALA A 146 -9.67 7.26 -1.70
CA ALA A 146 -9.61 7.13 -0.25
C ALA A 146 -9.83 5.68 0.22
N ILE A 147 -10.76 4.94 -0.40
CA ILE A 147 -11.00 3.52 -0.09
C ILE A 147 -9.79 2.67 -0.48
N TRP A 148 -9.24 2.89 -1.68
CA TRP A 148 -8.04 2.21 -2.15
C TRP A 148 -6.81 2.52 -1.28
N TYR A 149 -6.67 3.77 -0.82
CA TYR A 149 -5.66 4.14 0.16
C TYR A 149 -5.82 3.36 1.47
N CYS A 150 -7.05 3.23 2.00
CA CYS A 150 -7.33 2.45 3.19
C CYS A 150 -6.97 0.97 3.01
N TYR A 151 -7.34 0.36 1.88
CA TYR A 151 -6.94 -1.01 1.52
C TYR A 151 -5.43 -1.18 1.54
N GLY A 152 -4.70 -0.30 0.85
CA GLY A 152 -3.26 -0.43 0.79
C GLY A 152 -2.56 -0.11 2.12
N LEU A 153 -3.13 0.72 3.00
CA LEU A 153 -2.64 0.88 4.37
C LEU A 153 -2.72 -0.43 5.17
N VAL A 154 -3.81 -1.18 5.03
CA VAL A 154 -3.97 -2.48 5.69
C VAL A 154 -2.91 -3.46 5.18
N MET A 155 -2.74 -3.55 3.86
CA MET A 155 -1.74 -4.44 3.25
C MET A 155 -0.31 -4.03 3.61
N ASN A 156 -0.01 -2.73 3.63
CA ASN A 156 1.29 -2.21 4.05
C ASN A 156 1.56 -2.57 5.52
N ALA A 157 0.56 -2.52 6.40
CA ALA A 157 0.71 -2.96 7.78
C ALA A 157 1.11 -4.45 7.86
N VAL A 158 0.53 -5.30 7.03
CA VAL A 158 0.92 -6.72 6.91
C VAL A 158 2.37 -6.85 6.44
N TYR A 159 2.77 -6.09 5.41
CA TYR A 159 4.16 -6.09 4.94
C TYR A 159 5.13 -5.60 6.00
N LEU A 160 4.75 -4.59 6.79
CA LEU A 160 5.56 -4.09 7.89
C LEU A 160 5.70 -5.11 9.02
N TYR A 161 4.63 -5.87 9.29
CA TYR A 161 4.67 -6.98 10.22
C TYR A 161 5.63 -8.07 9.76
N LEU A 162 5.63 -8.40 8.47
CA LEU A 162 6.59 -9.33 7.89
C LEU A 162 8.02 -8.77 7.94
N GLU A 163 8.19 -7.49 7.60
CA GLU A 163 9.48 -6.77 7.58
C GLU A 163 10.15 -6.74 8.96
N MET A 164 9.37 -6.49 10.02
CA MET A 164 9.90 -6.38 11.38
C MET A 164 9.94 -7.72 12.12
N GLY A 165 8.98 -8.60 11.83
CA GLY A 165 8.74 -9.83 12.59
C GLY A 165 9.56 -11.04 12.13
N PHE A 166 10.11 -11.02 10.92
CA PHE A 166 10.74 -12.17 10.29
C PHE A 166 12.02 -11.79 9.53
N ASP A 167 12.77 -12.82 9.12
CA ASP A 167 13.99 -12.66 8.31
C ASP A 167 13.63 -12.38 6.85
N GLY A 168 14.57 -11.80 6.11
CA GLY A 168 14.39 -11.44 4.69
C GLY A 168 13.88 -12.59 3.81
N LYS A 169 14.32 -13.83 4.04
CA LYS A 169 13.88 -15.01 3.27
C LYS A 169 12.40 -15.34 3.50
N THR A 170 11.93 -15.26 4.74
CA THR A 170 10.53 -15.52 5.09
C THR A 170 9.63 -14.42 4.53
N TYR A 171 10.11 -13.17 4.53
CA TYR A 171 9.44 -12.05 3.87
C TYR A 171 9.22 -12.35 2.37
N VAL A 172 10.26 -12.82 1.65
CA VAL A 172 10.12 -13.17 0.21
C VAL A 172 9.09 -14.27 0.00
N LYS A 173 9.14 -15.34 0.79
CA LYS A 173 8.20 -16.47 0.67
C LYS A 173 6.76 -16.03 0.92
N ALA A 174 6.54 -15.22 1.95
CA ALA A 174 5.23 -14.66 2.25
C ALA A 174 4.73 -13.78 1.09
N TYR A 175 5.57 -12.89 0.56
CA TYR A 175 5.22 -12.05 -0.59
C TYR A 175 4.90 -12.89 -1.84
N MET A 176 5.72 -13.90 -2.13
CA MET A 176 5.53 -14.83 -3.24
C MET A 176 4.30 -15.71 -3.09
N THR A 177 3.71 -15.81 -1.89
CA THR A 177 2.45 -16.52 -1.63
C THR A 177 1.25 -15.58 -1.67
N ILE A 178 1.36 -14.38 -1.09
CA ILE A 178 0.28 -13.38 -1.03
C ILE A 178 -0.08 -12.89 -2.43
N CYS A 179 0.92 -12.60 -3.26
CA CYS A 179 0.70 -12.07 -4.62
C CYS A 179 -0.12 -13.01 -5.52
N PRO A 180 0.22 -14.30 -5.69
CA PRO A 180 -0.61 -15.20 -6.48
C PRO A 180 -1.95 -15.51 -5.81
N ALA A 181 -2.04 -15.51 -4.47
CA ALA A 181 -3.31 -15.70 -3.79
C ALA A 181 -4.30 -14.57 -4.07
N LEU A 182 -3.84 -13.31 -4.00
CA LEU A 182 -4.64 -12.15 -4.41
C LEU A 182 -4.96 -12.20 -5.91
N GLY A 183 -4.01 -12.61 -6.74
CA GLY A 183 -4.23 -12.81 -8.17
C GLY A 183 -5.32 -13.83 -8.47
N LEU A 184 -5.34 -14.95 -7.75
CA LEU A 184 -6.36 -15.98 -7.89
C LEU A 184 -7.74 -15.47 -7.47
N ILE A 185 -7.82 -14.72 -6.36
CA ILE A 185 -9.09 -14.12 -5.91
C ILE A 185 -9.65 -13.18 -6.99
N VAL A 186 -8.81 -12.29 -7.53
CA VAL A 186 -9.23 -11.38 -8.61
C VAL A 186 -9.63 -12.14 -9.87
N ALA A 187 -8.89 -13.18 -10.24
CA ALA A 187 -9.22 -14.01 -11.41
C ALA A 187 -10.58 -14.71 -11.26
N VAL A 188 -10.90 -15.22 -10.05
CA VAL A 188 -12.21 -15.83 -9.75
C VAL A 188 -13.33 -14.80 -9.85
N LEU A 189 -13.13 -13.60 -9.30
CA LEU A 189 -14.12 -12.51 -9.39
C LEU A 189 -14.34 -12.08 -10.84
N ALA A 190 -13.27 -11.93 -11.61
CA ALA A 190 -13.35 -11.59 -13.03
C ALA A 190 -14.08 -12.67 -13.86
N TRP A 191 -13.91 -13.96 -13.53
CA TRP A 191 -14.68 -15.03 -14.16
C TRP A 191 -16.18 -14.86 -13.88
N GLN A 192 -16.55 -14.52 -12.65
CA GLN A 192 -17.94 -14.23 -12.28
C GLN A 192 -18.50 -12.95 -12.93
N GLY A 193 -17.69 -12.19 -13.67
CA GLY A 193 -18.08 -10.93 -14.28
C GLY A 193 -18.09 -9.75 -13.31
N ILE A 194 -17.62 -9.95 -12.08
CA ILE A 194 -17.55 -8.92 -11.04
C ILE A 194 -16.23 -8.19 -11.23
N SER A 195 -16.31 -6.88 -11.47
CA SER A 195 -15.13 -6.02 -11.51
C SER A 195 -14.99 -5.20 -10.24
N LEU A 196 -13.88 -5.33 -9.54
CA LEU A 196 -13.64 -4.65 -8.25
C LEU A 196 -13.64 -3.13 -8.40
N VAL A 197 -12.95 -2.58 -9.39
CA VAL A 197 -12.89 -1.12 -9.60
C VAL A 197 -14.25 -0.57 -10.03
N GLY A 198 -14.99 -1.32 -10.84
CA GLY A 198 -16.33 -0.94 -11.29
C GLY A 198 -17.35 -0.90 -10.16
N GLU A 199 -17.50 -2.04 -9.48
CA GLU A 199 -18.42 -2.19 -8.34
C GLU A 199 -18.12 -1.17 -7.25
N LEU A 200 -16.83 -0.92 -6.98
CA LEU A 200 -16.44 0.11 -6.03
C LEU A 200 -16.98 1.48 -6.43
N LEU A 201 -16.87 1.86 -7.71
CA LEU A 201 -17.36 3.16 -8.18
C LEU A 201 -18.88 3.27 -8.15
N ASP A 202 -19.58 2.21 -8.53
CA ASP A 202 -21.04 2.18 -8.47
C ASP A 202 -21.53 2.28 -7.02
N THR A 203 -20.88 1.57 -6.09
CA THR A 203 -21.20 1.69 -4.65
C THR A 203 -20.83 3.09 -4.12
N VAL A 204 -19.72 3.69 -4.57
CA VAL A 204 -19.31 5.04 -4.17
C VAL A 204 -20.29 6.10 -4.66
N ARG A 205 -20.94 5.92 -5.82
CA ARG A 205 -22.00 6.82 -6.28
C ARG A 205 -23.22 6.80 -5.38
N GLU A 206 -23.57 5.63 -4.84
CA GLU A 206 -24.70 5.50 -3.90
C GLU A 206 -24.38 6.11 -2.53
N ALA A 207 -23.14 5.99 -2.06
CA ALA A 207 -22.75 6.41 -0.72
C ALA A 207 -21.33 7.02 -0.65
N PRO A 208 -21.11 8.21 -1.22
CA PRO A 208 -19.77 8.78 -1.44
C PRO A 208 -19.03 9.14 -0.14
N VAL A 209 -19.75 9.41 0.95
CA VAL A 209 -19.16 9.77 2.25
C VAL A 209 -19.08 8.57 3.19
N LEU A 210 -20.11 7.72 3.21
CA LEU A 210 -20.19 6.62 4.16
C LEU A 210 -19.11 5.56 3.89
N LEU A 211 -18.88 5.19 2.63
CA LEU A 211 -17.93 4.13 2.29
C LEU A 211 -16.48 4.48 2.65
N PRO A 212 -15.94 5.67 2.31
CA PRO A 212 -14.60 6.05 2.76
C PRO A 212 -14.47 6.09 4.28
N VAL A 213 -15.52 6.52 5.00
CA VAL A 213 -15.50 6.56 6.48
C VAL A 213 -15.46 5.15 7.07
N VAL A 214 -16.27 4.22 6.55
CA VAL A 214 -16.24 2.81 6.96
C VAL A 214 -14.88 2.17 6.63
N ALA A 215 -14.36 2.41 5.43
CA ALA A 215 -13.04 1.92 5.03
C ALA A 215 -11.92 2.46 5.94
N ALA A 216 -11.98 3.74 6.31
CA ALA A 216 -11.04 4.36 7.24
C ALA A 216 -11.14 3.77 8.65
N ALA A 217 -12.35 3.48 9.14
CA ALA A 217 -12.56 2.82 10.43
C ALA A 217 -11.98 1.39 10.44
N ILE A 218 -12.21 0.62 9.37
CA ILE A 218 -11.64 -0.73 9.20
C ILE A 218 -10.11 -0.64 9.16
N ALA A 219 -9.55 0.28 8.39
CA ALA A 219 -8.12 0.48 8.29
C ALA A 219 -7.51 0.88 9.66
N ALA A 220 -8.15 1.79 10.40
CA ALA A 220 -7.69 2.18 11.73
C ALA A 220 -7.67 0.99 12.71
N PHE A 221 -8.72 0.15 12.69
CA PHE A 221 -8.78 -1.05 13.52
C PHE A 221 -7.70 -2.07 13.14
N ALA A 222 -7.52 -2.32 11.84
CA ALA A 222 -6.50 -3.22 11.33
C ALA A 222 -5.08 -2.73 11.67
N LEU A 223 -4.80 -1.44 11.51
CA LEU A 223 -3.53 -0.82 11.89
C LEU A 223 -3.28 -0.95 13.39
N TYR A 224 -4.29 -0.75 14.22
CA TYR A 224 -4.18 -0.93 15.66
C TYR A 224 -3.85 -2.39 16.05
N GLY A 225 -4.56 -3.36 15.45
CA GLY A 225 -4.30 -4.77 15.63
C GLY A 225 -2.89 -5.17 15.19
N MET A 226 -2.48 -4.70 14.01
CA MET A 226 -1.16 -4.98 13.45
C MET A 226 -0.03 -4.37 14.29
N ARG A 227 -0.21 -3.15 14.78
CA ARG A 227 0.74 -2.52 15.71
C ARG A 227 0.95 -3.39 16.95
N ARG A 228 -0.12 -3.91 17.55
CA ARG A 228 -0.01 -4.83 18.71
C ARG A 228 0.71 -6.12 18.34
N ALA A 229 0.41 -6.69 17.17
CA ALA A 229 1.07 -7.90 16.68
C ALA A 229 2.58 -7.70 16.46
N ILE A 230 2.98 -6.58 15.87
CA ILE A 230 4.38 -6.19 15.65
C ILE A 230 5.11 -6.09 16.99
N VAL A 231 4.55 -5.36 17.96
CA VAL A 231 5.18 -5.17 19.28
C VAL A 231 5.38 -6.50 20.00
N LYS A 232 4.32 -7.32 20.10
CA LYS A 232 4.37 -8.64 20.76
C LYS A 232 5.39 -9.57 20.10
N ARG A 233 5.55 -9.48 18.77
CA ARG A 233 6.53 -10.29 18.04
C ARG A 233 7.96 -9.81 18.27
N LEU A 234 8.19 -8.49 18.22
CA LEU A 234 9.49 -7.89 18.44
C LEU A 234 10.03 -8.10 19.86
N GLU A 235 9.15 -8.18 20.86
CA GLU A 235 9.53 -8.53 22.24
C GLU A 235 10.03 -9.97 22.38
N ARG A 236 9.50 -10.90 21.58
CA ARG A 236 9.78 -12.34 21.68
C ARG A 236 10.88 -12.84 20.72
N ARG A 237 11.41 -11.97 19.86
CA ARG A 237 12.38 -12.37 18.83
C ARG A 237 13.78 -12.54 19.44
N SER A 238 14.41 -13.69 19.20
CA SER A 238 15.85 -13.90 19.45
C SER A 238 16.66 -13.29 18.30
N TYR A 239 17.78 -12.63 18.62
CA TYR A 239 18.65 -11.93 17.67
C TYR A 239 20.04 -12.58 17.58
N SER A 240 20.11 -13.90 17.79
CA SER A 240 21.35 -14.66 17.62
C SER A 240 21.69 -14.80 16.14
N PHE A 241 22.90 -14.37 15.77
CA PHE A 241 23.48 -14.48 14.43
C PHE A 241 24.05 -15.88 14.18
#